data_AF-A0A916DRW6-F1
#
_entry.id   AF-A0A916DRW6-F1
#
_cell.length_a   1.000
_cell.length_b   1.000
_cell.length_c   1.000
_cell.angle_alpha   90.00
_cell.angle_beta   90.00
_cell.angle_gamma   90.00
#
_symmetry.space_group_name_H-M   'P 1'
#
loop_
_entity.id
_entity.type
_entity.pdbx_description
1 polymer ?
#
loop_
_entity_poly.entity_id
_entity_poly.type
_entity_poly.pdbx_seq_one_letter_code
_entity_poly.pdbx_strand_id
1 'polypeptide(L)'
;MVEVVVRLPDSLASQMGAEGEIPRQLLEAYAAEAYRTGKLSRFQVGQTLGLDRWQTEQFLADHQAQRPYSFEDWEVDRKSLAELDHE
;
A
#
# COMPACT_ATOMS: atom_id res chain seq x y z
N MET A 1 -5.93 -19.71 -0.73
CA MET A 1 -5.34 -18.77 -1.70
C MET A 1 -6.36 -18.52 -2.79
N VAL A 2 -6.36 -17.32 -3.38
CA VAL A 2 -7.22 -16.96 -4.51
C VAL A 2 -6.31 -16.70 -5.71
N GLU A 3 -6.66 -17.25 -6.86
CA GLU A 3 -5.94 -17.01 -8.11
C GLU A 3 -6.72 -16.00 -8.96
N VAL A 4 -6.00 -15.01 -9.50
CA VAL A 4 -6.56 -13.95 -10.34
C VAL A 4 -5.78 -13.91 -11.64
N VAL A 5 -6.47 -14.05 -12.77
CA VAL A 5 -5.88 -13.97 -14.11
C VAL A 5 -6.15 -12.59 -14.69
N VAL A 6 -5.09 -11.84 -14.99
CA VAL A 6 -5.17 -10.52 -15.63
C VAL A 6 -4.67 -10.66 -17.07
N ARG A 7 -5.44 -10.16 -18.04
CA ARG A 7 -5.02 -10.10 -19.44
C ARG A 7 -4.61 -8.68 -19.76
N LEU A 8 -3.35 -8.49 -20.13
CA LEU A 8 -2.79 -7.22 -20.56
C LEU A 8 -2.56 -7.25 -22.07
N PRO A 9 -2.70 -6.12 -22.77
CA PRO A 9 -2.17 -5.98 -24.13
C PRO A 9 -0.66 -6.24 -24.15
N ASP A 10 -0.18 -6.95 -25.18
CA ASP A 10 1.25 -7.30 -25.33
C ASP A 10 2.16 -6.08 -25.30
N SER A 11 1.67 -4.95 -25.83
CA SER A 11 2.38 -3.66 -25.83
C SER A 11 2.62 -3.10 -24.43
N LEU A 12 1.74 -3.39 -23.48
CA LEU A 12 1.90 -3.02 -22.07
C LEU A 12 2.75 -4.04 -21.33
N ALA A 13 2.51 -5.34 -21.57
CA ALA A 13 3.32 -6.41 -20.98
C ALA A 13 4.82 -6.23 -21.30
N SER A 14 5.14 -5.85 -22.54
CA SER A 14 6.51 -5.59 -22.99
C SER A 14 7.20 -4.42 -22.27
N GLN A 15 6.44 -3.48 -21.70
CA GLN A 15 6.98 -2.34 -20.93
C GLN A 15 7.28 -2.71 -19.48
N MET A 16 6.71 -3.80 -18.98
CA MET A 16 6.82 -4.26 -17.59
C MET A 16 8.02 -5.20 -17.36
N GLY A 17 8.86 -5.42 -18.37
CA GLY A 17 10.05 -6.27 -18.24
C GLY A 17 9.78 -7.74 -18.58
N ALA A 18 10.51 -8.64 -17.92
CA ALA A 18 10.39 -10.07 -18.19
C ALA A 18 9.03 -10.62 -17.70
N GLU A 19 8.46 -11.61 -18.38
CA GLU A 19 7.14 -12.19 -18.02
C GLU A 19 7.05 -12.64 -16.56
N GLY A 20 8.16 -13.10 -15.96
CA GLY A 20 8.22 -13.51 -14.55
C GLY A 20 8.14 -12.35 -13.54
N GLU A 21 8.42 -11.11 -13.96
CA GLU A 21 8.40 -9.92 -13.10
C GLU A 21 7.03 -9.23 -13.09
N ILE A 22 6.20 -9.46 -14.11
CA ILE A 22 4.88 -8.84 -14.26
C ILE A 22 3.97 -9.10 -13.05
N PRO A 23 3.83 -10.34 -12.53
CA PRO A 23 2.96 -10.59 -11.36
C PRO A 23 3.42 -9.83 -10.12
N ARG A 24 4.74 -9.73 -9.92
CA ARG A 24 5.34 -8.99 -8.81
C ARG A 24 5.02 -7.50 -8.92
N GLN A 25 5.24 -6.90 -10.08
CA GLN A 25 4.98 -5.48 -10.31
C GLN A 25 3.50 -5.12 -10.15
N LEU A 26 2.58 -5.99 -10.61
CA LEU A 26 1.14 -5.80 -10.40
C LEU A 26 0.76 -5.83 -8.92
N LEU A 27 1.32 -6.77 -8.15
CA LEU A 27 1.08 -6.85 -6.71
C LEU A 27 1.64 -5.63 -5.97
N GLU A 28 2.84 -5.18 -6.33
CA GLU A 28 3.46 -3.98 -5.77
C GLU A 28 2.63 -2.73 -6.08
N ALA A 29 2.20 -2.54 -7.33
CA ALA A 29 1.33 -1.44 -7.73
C ALA A 29 -0.01 -1.45 -6.97
N TYR A 30 -0.64 -2.62 -6.85
CA TYR A 30 -1.86 -2.78 -6.07
C TYR A 30 -1.65 -2.45 -4.59
N ALA A 31 -0.59 -2.98 -3.97
CA ALA A 31 -0.32 -2.78 -2.55
C ALA A 31 -0.06 -1.30 -2.23
N ALA A 32 0.70 -0.60 -3.08
CA ALA A 32 0.96 0.83 -2.94
C ALA A 32 -0.33 1.66 -3.07
N GLU A 33 -1.17 1.39 -4.07
CA GLU A 33 -2.44 2.09 -4.27
C GLU A 33 -3.44 1.83 -3.13
N ALA A 34 -3.57 0.57 -2.74
CA ALA A 34 -4.50 0.16 -1.70
C ALA A 34 -4.08 0.72 -0.34
N TYR A 35 -2.78 0.87 -0.07
CA TYR A 35 -2.30 1.58 1.11
C TYR A 35 -2.58 3.08 1.03
N ARG A 36 -2.27 3.72 -0.10
CA ARG A 36 -2.51 5.17 -0.31
C ARG A 36 -3.98 5.55 -0.12
N THR A 37 -4.88 4.70 -0.59
CA THR A 37 -6.34 4.87 -0.44
C THR A 37 -6.88 4.41 0.92
N GLY A 38 -6.06 3.84 1.80
CA GLY A 38 -6.45 3.35 3.12
C GLY A 38 -7.21 2.01 3.12
N LYS A 39 -7.26 1.29 1.98
CA LYS A 39 -7.85 -0.05 1.89
C LYS A 39 -7.00 -1.13 2.54
N LEU A 40 -5.67 -0.98 2.49
CA LEU A 40 -4.73 -1.82 3.22
C LEU A 40 -4.03 -1.03 4.31
N SER A 41 -3.87 -1.66 5.47
CA SER A 41 -2.92 -1.22 6.49
C SER A 41 -1.49 -1.58 6.09
N ARG A 42 -0.51 -0.92 6.70
CA ARG A 42 0.92 -1.22 6.50
C ARG A 42 1.23 -2.70 6.76
N PHE A 43 0.63 -3.30 7.79
CA PHE A 43 0.83 -4.72 8.08
C PHE A 43 0.32 -5.62 6.93
N GLN A 44 -0.84 -5.29 6.36
CA GLN A 44 -1.40 -6.05 5.23
C GLN A 44 -0.59 -5.86 3.94
N VAL A 45 0.06 -4.71 3.74
CA VAL A 45 1.04 -4.52 2.65
C VAL A 45 2.21 -5.49 2.81
N GLY A 46 2.81 -5.54 4.00
CA GLY A 46 3.91 -6.48 4.28
C GLY A 46 3.52 -7.94 4.04
N GLN A 47 2.34 -8.35 4.49
CA GLN A 47 1.82 -9.70 4.24
C GLN A 47 1.56 -9.98 2.76
N THR A 48 1.11 -8.99 2.00
CA THR A 48 0.82 -9.13 0.55
C THR A 48 2.10 -9.28 -0.26
N LEU A 49 3.17 -8.58 0.13
CA LEU A 49 4.44 -8.55 -0.59
C LEU A 49 5.51 -9.50 -0.03
N GLY A 50 5.20 -10.17 1.10
CA GLY A 50 6.15 -11.03 1.82
C GLY A 50 7.33 -10.25 2.42
N LEU A 51 7.08 -9.01 2.85
CA LEU A 51 8.08 -8.09 3.38
C LEU A 51 8.00 -8.01 4.91
N ASP A 52 9.13 -7.82 5.56
CA ASP A 52 9.17 -7.45 6.97
C ASP A 52 8.72 -5.99 7.19
N ARG A 53 8.63 -5.59 8.47
CA ARG A 53 8.17 -4.23 8.84
C ARG A 53 9.02 -3.12 8.23
N TRP A 54 10.35 -3.26 8.23
CA TRP A 54 11.27 -2.21 7.75
C TRP A 54 11.30 -2.17 6.22
N GLN A 55 11.31 -3.32 5.58
CA GLN A 55 11.18 -3.45 4.13
C GLN A 55 9.85 -2.86 3.64
N THR A 56 8.78 -3.05 4.39
CA THR A 56 7.47 -2.46 4.07
C THR A 56 7.51 -0.94 4.17
N GLU A 57 8.14 -0.37 5.20
CA GLU A 57 8.29 1.08 5.33
C GLU A 57 9.10 1.67 4.17
N GLN A 58 10.21 1.01 3.82
CA GLN A 58 11.05 1.42 2.69
C GLN A 58 10.25 1.37 1.37
N PHE A 59 9.54 0.28 1.12
CA PHE A 59 8.66 0.14 -0.04
C PHE A 59 7.61 1.28 -0.11
N LEU A 60 6.92 1.57 1.00
CA LEU A 60 5.91 2.63 1.01
C LEU A 60 6.51 4.03 0.80
N ALA A 61 7.72 4.27 1.30
CA ALA A 61 8.44 5.52 1.06
C ALA A 61 8.87 5.66 -0.42
N ASP A 62 9.47 4.62 -0.99
CA ASP A 62 9.97 4.62 -2.37
C ASP A 62 8.83 4.78 -3.39
N HIS A 63 7.66 4.21 -3.10
CA HIS A 63 6.47 4.32 -3.94
C HIS A 63 5.62 5.58 -3.67
N GLN A 64 6.13 6.54 -2.88
CA GLN A 64 5.41 7.75 -2.46
C GLN A 64 4.00 7.44 -1.91
N ALA A 65 3.84 6.27 -1.30
CA ALA A 65 2.58 5.78 -0.81
C ALA A 65 2.33 6.21 0.66
N GLN A 66 3.17 7.08 1.22
CA GLN A 66 2.90 7.67 2.53
C GLN A 66 1.55 8.38 2.48
N ARG A 67 0.60 7.89 3.27
CA ARG A 67 -0.72 8.49 3.37
C ARG A 67 -0.53 9.91 3.90
N PRO A 68 -0.94 10.95 3.15
CA PRO A 68 -0.85 12.31 3.65
C PRO A 68 -1.66 12.40 4.94
N TYR A 69 -1.05 12.90 6.01
CA TYR A 69 -1.79 13.19 7.23
C TYR A 69 -2.85 14.23 6.89
N SER A 70 -4.11 13.80 6.93
CA SER A 70 -5.22 14.65 6.52
C SER A 70 -5.72 15.50 7.69
N PHE A 71 -6.48 16.54 7.37
CA PHE A 71 -7.17 17.33 8.39
C PHE A 71 -8.18 16.48 9.18
N GLU A 72 -8.76 15.46 8.56
CA GLU A 72 -9.65 14.51 9.23
C GLU A 72 -8.89 13.65 10.24
N ASP A 73 -7.71 13.14 9.88
CA ASP A 73 -6.84 12.41 10.80
C ASP A 73 -6.46 13.31 11.99
N TRP A 74 -6.13 14.58 11.73
CA TRP A 74 -5.89 15.59 12.78
C TRP A 74 -7.08 15.83 13.70
N GLU A 75 -8.29 15.94 13.14
CA GLU A 75 -9.48 16.20 13.93
C GLU A 75 -9.86 15.00 14.82
N VAL A 76 -9.61 13.78 14.35
CA VAL A 76 -9.73 12.55 15.14
C VAL A 76 -8.74 12.58 16.30
N ASP A 77 -7.46 12.81 16.04
CA ASP A 77 -6.43 12.87 17.09
C ASP A 77 -6.72 13.95 18.13
N ARG A 78 -7.15 15.14 17.68
CA ARG A 78 -7.54 16.25 18.57
C ARG A 78 -8.67 15.86 19.50
N LYS A 79 -9.68 15.12 19.03
CA LYS A 79 -10.80 14.64 19.86
C LYS A 79 -10.32 13.61 20.88
N SER A 80 -9.53 12.63 20.43
CA SER A 80 -8.97 11.61 21.34
C SER A 80 -8.10 12.24 22.44
N LEU A 81 -7.31 13.27 22.14
CA LEU A 81 -6.53 14.00 23.14
C LEU A 81 -7.41 14.77 24.13
N ALA A 82 -8.49 15.41 23.65
CA ALA A 82 -9.42 16.13 24.52
C ALA A 82 -10.16 15.19 25.49
N GLU A 83 -10.42 13.94 25.09
CA GLU A 83 -11.05 12.93 25.96
C GLU A 83 -10.10 12.48 27.09
N LEU A 84 -8.78 12.46 26.85
CA LEU A 84 -7.78 12.11 27.85
C LEU A 84 -7.57 13.19 28.92
N ASP A 85 -7.77 14.46 28.58
CA ASP A 85 -7.66 15.59 29.52
C ASP A 85 -8.86 15.68 30.50
N HIS A 86 -9.89 14.84 30.32
CA HIS A 86 -11.12 14.83 31.11
C HIS A 86 -11.26 13.62 32.07
N GLU A 87 -10.22 12.79 32.22
CA GLU A 87 -10.09 11.75 33.27
C GLU A 87 -9.18 12.21 34.43
#